data_AF-A0A4P9VZE5-F1
#
_entry.id   AF-A0A4P9VZE5-F1
#
_cell.length_a   1.000
_cell.length_b   1.000
_cell.length_c   1.000
_cell.angle_alpha   90.00
_cell.angle_beta   90.00
_cell.angle_gamma   90.00
#
_symmetry.space_group_name_H-M   'P 1'
#
loop_
_entity.id
_entity.type
_entity.pdbx_description
1 polymer ?
#
loop_
_entity_poly.entity_id
_entity_poly.type
_entity_poly.pdbx_seq_one_letter_code
_entity_poly.pdbx_strand_id
1 'polypeptide(L)'
;MSSMLRRLSVVSLESFRSSRSSAESRQEYDDALNEISLDVEEACRESDFDLETVYEVPEGICPARLASKAKRRFSKSDISRGLRVDVKHDVERNAVVYKVSDPRSPRVESPKTKARPE
;
A
#
# COMPACT_ATOMS: atom_id res chain seq x y z
N MET A 1 -46.10 18.78 37.16
CA MET A 1 -45.14 19.88 37.37
C MET A 1 -43.88 19.56 36.61
N SER A 2 -43.44 20.53 35.83
CA SER A 2 -42.38 20.54 34.82
C SER A 2 -41.06 19.88 35.23
N SER A 3 -40.50 19.02 34.38
CA SER A 3 -39.04 18.86 34.29
C SER A 3 -38.56 19.65 33.07
N MET A 4 -38.00 20.82 33.34
CA MET A 4 -37.35 21.67 32.36
C MET A 4 -36.02 21.05 31.91
N LEU A 5 -35.84 21.05 30.59
CA LEU A 5 -34.62 21.41 29.84
C LEU A 5 -33.28 20.79 30.26
N ARG A 6 -32.66 20.09 29.29
CA ARG A 6 -31.29 20.35 28.83
C ARG A 6 -31.16 19.91 27.37
N ARG A 7 -31.61 20.79 26.46
CA ARG A 7 -31.19 20.77 25.05
C ARG A 7 -29.69 21.07 25.04
N LEU A 8 -28.87 20.06 24.78
CA LEU A 8 -27.47 20.29 24.45
C LEU A 8 -27.43 21.01 23.11
N SER A 9 -26.94 22.23 23.18
CA SER A 9 -26.68 23.15 22.08
C SER A 9 -25.93 22.44 20.95
N VAL A 10 -26.50 22.51 19.75
CA VAL A 10 -25.82 22.26 18.49
C VAL A 10 -24.66 23.26 18.42
N VAL A 11 -23.47 22.80 18.76
CA VAL A 11 -22.25 23.56 18.53
C VAL A 11 -22.06 23.62 17.02
N SER A 12 -22.11 24.84 16.48
CA SER A 12 -21.92 25.17 15.06
C SER A 12 -20.79 24.36 14.43
N LEU A 13 -21.17 23.40 13.58
CA LEU A 13 -20.31 22.63 12.69
C LEU A 13 -19.87 23.46 11.45
N GLU A 14 -19.71 24.77 11.60
CA GLU A 14 -19.48 25.71 10.49
C GLU A 14 -18.10 26.40 10.53
N SER A 15 -17.11 25.86 11.27
CA SER A 15 -15.78 26.49 11.33
C SER A 15 -14.58 25.56 11.14
N PHE A 16 -14.76 24.39 10.53
CA PHE A 16 -13.64 23.57 10.02
C PHE A 16 -13.82 23.13 8.56
N ARG A 17 -14.61 23.86 7.76
CA ARG A 17 -14.74 23.61 6.31
C ARG A 17 -13.96 24.59 5.43
N SER A 18 -12.97 25.28 5.99
CA SER A 18 -11.90 25.92 5.21
C SER A 18 -10.74 24.94 5.01
N SER A 19 -10.98 23.88 4.25
CA SER A 19 -9.94 23.05 3.62
C SER A 19 -10.58 22.26 2.49
N ARG A 20 -10.99 22.96 1.42
CA ARG A 20 -11.43 22.32 0.16
C ARG A 20 -10.36 21.38 -0.42
N SER A 21 -9.09 21.53 -0.02
CA SER A 21 -7.97 20.68 -0.42
C SER A 21 -7.92 19.30 0.24
N SER A 22 -8.63 19.03 1.33
CA SER A 22 -8.46 17.74 2.06
C SER A 22 -9.29 16.58 1.50
N ALA A 23 -10.35 16.88 0.74
CA ALA A 23 -11.20 15.85 0.13
C ALA A 23 -10.56 15.30 -1.15
N GLU A 24 -10.01 16.18 -1.99
CA GLU A 24 -9.30 15.82 -3.23
C GLU A 24 -8.05 14.97 -2.91
N SER A 25 -7.19 15.41 -1.99
CA SER A 25 -6.01 14.63 -1.57
C SER A 25 -6.34 13.29 -0.92
N ARG A 26 -7.55 13.12 -0.39
CA ARG A 26 -7.99 11.84 0.17
C ARG A 26 -8.45 10.89 -0.93
N GLN A 27 -9.12 11.42 -1.95
CA GLN A 27 -9.57 10.62 -3.09
C GLN A 27 -8.37 10.14 -3.92
N GLU A 28 -7.43 11.04 -4.24
CA GLU A 28 -6.17 10.69 -4.90
C GLU A 28 -5.38 9.62 -4.13
N TYR A 29 -5.41 9.68 -2.79
CA TYR A 29 -4.77 8.68 -1.94
C TYR A 29 -5.44 7.30 -2.04
N ASP A 30 -6.77 7.26 -2.01
CA ASP A 30 -7.53 6.03 -2.12
C ASP A 30 -7.43 5.44 -3.54
N ASP A 31 -7.36 6.29 -4.57
CA ASP A 31 -7.15 5.91 -5.96
C ASP A 31 -5.75 5.30 -6.16
N ALA A 32 -4.69 5.95 -5.69
CA ALA A 32 -3.33 5.41 -5.72
C ALA A 32 -3.23 4.07 -4.98
N LEU A 33 -3.93 3.92 -3.84
CA LEU A 33 -3.98 2.64 -3.13
C LEU A 33 -4.70 1.55 -3.93
N ASN A 34 -5.75 1.90 -4.69
CA ASN A 34 -6.47 0.94 -5.51
C ASN A 34 -5.66 0.53 -6.74
N GLU A 35 -4.97 1.47 -7.38
CA GLU A 35 -4.09 1.19 -8.52
C GLU A 35 -2.98 0.21 -8.14
N ILE A 36 -2.22 0.49 -7.07
CA ILE A 36 -1.21 -0.46 -6.55
C ILE A 36 -1.84 -1.82 -6.21
N SER A 37 -3.10 -1.84 -5.74
CA SER A 37 -3.75 -3.11 -5.42
C SER A 37 -4.10 -3.93 -6.66
N LEU A 38 -4.54 -3.27 -7.73
CA LEU A 38 -4.85 -3.91 -9.01
C LEU A 38 -3.58 -4.45 -9.66
N ASP A 39 -2.51 -3.66 -9.68
CA ASP A 39 -1.23 -4.12 -10.25
C ASP A 39 -0.66 -5.30 -9.47
N VAL A 40 -0.73 -5.28 -8.14
CA VAL A 40 -0.29 -6.42 -7.31
C VAL A 40 -1.14 -7.65 -7.59
N GLU A 41 -2.45 -7.49 -7.76
CA GLU A 41 -3.33 -8.61 -8.10
C GLU A 41 -2.99 -9.19 -9.48
N GLU A 42 -2.69 -8.33 -10.46
CA GLU A 42 -2.23 -8.73 -11.79
C GLU A 42 -0.89 -9.45 -11.74
N ALA A 43 0.10 -8.88 -11.04
CA ALA A 43 1.41 -9.51 -10.80
C ALA A 43 1.30 -10.85 -10.06
N CYS A 44 0.26 -11.04 -9.23
CA CYS A 44 -0.03 -12.32 -8.57
C CYS A 44 -0.67 -13.36 -9.51
N ARG A 45 -1.18 -12.97 -10.69
CA ARG A 45 -1.69 -13.87 -11.73
C ARG A 45 -0.62 -14.19 -12.78
N GLU A 46 0.32 -13.30 -13.00
CA GLU A 46 1.44 -13.51 -13.92
C GLU A 46 2.42 -14.56 -13.41
N SER A 47 3.23 -15.12 -14.32
CA SER A 47 4.23 -16.15 -14.01
C SER A 47 5.59 -15.55 -13.61
N ASP A 48 5.77 -14.24 -13.79
CA ASP A 48 7.02 -13.52 -13.56
C ASP A 48 7.12 -13.05 -12.11
N PHE A 49 7.17 -14.02 -11.21
CA PHE A 49 7.45 -13.75 -9.80
C PHE A 49 8.90 -13.27 -9.64
N ASP A 50 9.13 -12.55 -8.54
CA ASP A 50 10.40 -11.94 -8.16
C ASP A 50 10.84 -10.66 -8.90
N LEU A 51 10.01 -10.13 -9.80
CA LEU A 51 10.21 -8.79 -10.36
C LEU A 51 9.79 -7.70 -9.35
N GLU A 52 10.61 -6.66 -9.27
CA GLU A 52 10.30 -5.45 -8.50
C GLU A 52 9.55 -4.47 -9.40
N THR A 53 8.35 -4.09 -8.99
CA THR A 53 7.55 -3.08 -9.66
C THR A 53 7.63 -1.77 -8.88
N VAL A 54 7.79 -0.67 -9.62
CA VAL A 54 7.93 0.68 -9.07
C VAL A 54 6.68 1.46 -9.42
N TYR A 55 5.99 1.94 -8.39
CA TYR A 55 4.85 2.86 -8.52
C TYR A 55 5.30 4.26 -8.14
N GLU A 56 5.31 5.17 -9.12
CA GLU A 56 5.63 6.59 -8.89
C GLU A 56 4.46 7.26 -8.16
N VAL A 57 4.75 7.88 -7.01
CA VAL A 57 3.70 8.47 -6.17
C VAL A 57 3.38 9.88 -6.63
N PRO A 58 2.09 10.21 -6.87
CA PRO A 58 1.67 11.57 -7.22
C PRO A 58 2.12 12.61 -6.19
N GLU A 59 2.45 13.82 -6.68
CA GLU A 59 2.80 14.95 -5.83
C GLU A 59 1.67 15.25 -4.83
N GLY A 60 2.04 15.56 -3.58
CA GLY A 60 1.07 15.81 -2.50
C GLY A 60 0.69 14.57 -1.68
N ILE A 61 1.04 13.36 -2.13
CA ILE A 61 0.87 12.12 -1.36
C ILE A 61 2.18 11.74 -0.66
N CYS A 62 2.07 11.33 0.61
CA CYS A 62 3.23 10.81 1.34
C CYS A 62 3.49 9.33 0.97
N PRO A 63 4.57 9.01 0.24
CA PRO A 63 4.84 7.64 -0.24
C PRO A 63 5.05 6.65 0.91
N ALA A 64 5.67 7.07 2.02
CA ALA A 64 5.86 6.23 3.19
C ALA A 64 4.52 5.78 3.82
N ARG A 65 3.53 6.68 3.86
CA ARG A 65 2.19 6.36 4.34
C ARG A 65 1.46 5.45 3.36
N LEU A 66 1.60 5.70 2.06
CA LEU A 66 1.02 4.89 0.99
C LEU A 66 1.56 3.45 1.04
N ALA A 67 2.88 3.26 1.06
CA ALA A 67 3.55 1.97 1.21
C ALA A 67 3.09 1.22 2.47
N SER A 68 2.99 1.91 3.61
CA SER A 68 2.54 1.32 4.87
C SER A 68 1.09 0.81 4.80
N LYS A 69 0.20 1.57 4.13
CA LYS A 69 -1.19 1.16 3.92
C LYS A 69 -1.30 0.01 2.92
N ALA A 70 -0.58 0.08 1.81
CA ALA A 70 -0.52 -0.98 0.82
C ALA A 70 -0.04 -2.30 1.45
N LYS A 71 1.08 -2.27 2.19
CA LYS A 71 1.60 -3.42 2.95
C LYS A 71 0.54 -4.03 3.88
N ARG A 72 -0.17 -3.19 4.63
CA ARG A 72 -1.23 -3.66 5.53
C ARG A 72 -2.39 -4.31 4.77
N ARG A 73 -2.77 -3.76 3.61
CA ARG A 73 -3.82 -4.32 2.74
C ARG A 73 -3.41 -5.71 2.25
N PHE A 74 -2.21 -5.86 1.70
CA PHE A 74 -1.74 -7.13 1.14
C PHE A 74 -1.46 -8.20 2.19
N SER A 75 -1.02 -7.81 3.39
CA SER A 75 -0.80 -8.76 4.50
C SER A 75 -2.06 -9.49 4.97
N LYS A 76 -3.26 -8.96 4.66
CA LYS A 76 -4.55 -9.48 5.13
C LYS A 76 -5.51 -9.84 4.01
N SER A 77 -5.14 -9.60 2.76
CA SER A 77 -6.06 -9.68 1.63
C SER A 77 -5.82 -10.92 0.79
N ASP A 78 -6.91 -11.47 0.25
CA ASP A 78 -6.92 -12.57 -0.72
C ASP A 78 -6.19 -12.22 -2.03
N ILE A 79 -5.92 -10.91 -2.26
CA ILE A 79 -5.13 -10.38 -3.38
C ILE A 79 -3.81 -11.14 -3.57
N SER A 80 -3.14 -11.47 -2.47
CA SER A 80 -1.86 -12.17 -2.53
C SER A 80 -1.97 -13.61 -3.01
N ARG A 81 -3.17 -14.23 -2.97
CA ARG A 81 -3.42 -15.64 -3.33
C ARG A 81 -2.45 -16.66 -2.69
N GLY A 82 -1.86 -16.31 -1.54
CA GLY A 82 -0.85 -17.11 -0.85
C GLY A 82 0.60 -16.85 -1.27
N LEU A 83 0.83 -15.92 -2.21
CA LEU A 83 2.13 -15.37 -2.55
C LEU A 83 2.56 -14.34 -1.49
N ARG A 84 3.87 -14.10 -1.42
CA ARG A 84 4.44 -13.11 -0.51
C ARG A 84 4.64 -11.80 -1.24
N VAL A 85 3.97 -10.75 -0.77
CA VAL A 85 4.11 -9.38 -1.29
C VAL A 85 4.93 -8.54 -0.32
N ASP A 86 6.15 -8.18 -0.71
CA ASP A 86 7.00 -7.26 0.05
C ASP A 86 6.83 -5.84 -0.53
N VAL A 87 6.39 -4.89 0.31
CA VAL A 87 6.20 -3.48 -0.07
C VAL A 87 7.17 -2.60 0.70
N LYS A 88 7.83 -1.69 -0.01
CA LYS A 88 8.79 -0.72 0.51
C LYS A 88 8.55 0.65 -0.11
N HIS A 89 9.10 1.68 0.54
CA HIS A 89 9.18 3.02 0.00
C HIS A 89 10.63 3.25 -0.47
N ASP A 90 10.78 3.69 -1.71
CA ASP A 90 12.05 4.16 -2.27
C ASP A 90 12.11 5.69 -2.14
N VAL A 91 13.04 6.14 -1.30
CA VAL A 91 13.22 7.56 -0.98
C VAL A 91 13.87 8.32 -2.14
N GLU A 92 14.72 7.66 -2.93
CA GLU A 92 15.44 8.31 -4.04
C GLU A 92 14.48 8.67 -5.17
N ARG A 93 13.51 7.79 -5.44
CA ARG A 93 12.51 7.96 -6.51
C ARG A 93 11.18 8.50 -6.03
N ASN A 94 11.03 8.75 -4.72
CA ASN A 94 9.74 9.10 -4.10
C ASN A 94 8.62 8.11 -4.50
N ALA A 95 8.93 6.81 -4.51
CA ALA A 95 8.11 5.77 -5.12
C ALA A 95 7.75 4.66 -4.12
N VAL A 96 6.65 3.95 -4.38
CA VAL A 96 6.34 2.69 -3.69
C VAL A 96 6.85 1.55 -4.55
N VAL A 97 7.76 0.75 -3.98
CA VAL A 97 8.28 -0.45 -4.64
C VAL A 97 7.63 -1.65 -4.01
N TYR A 98 7.13 -2.56 -4.83
CA TYR A 98 6.60 -3.83 -4.36
C TYR A 98 7.15 -4.99 -5.16
N LYS A 99 7.28 -6.13 -4.47
CA LYS A 99 7.80 -7.37 -5.03
C LYS A 99 6.87 -8.51 -4.65
N VAL A 100 6.39 -9.23 -5.65
CA VAL A 100 5.63 -10.47 -5.44
C VAL A 100 6.60 -11.64 -5.56
N SER A 101 6.59 -12.55 -4.60
CA SER A 101 7.44 -13.74 -4.58
C SER A 101 6.62 -14.95 -4.18
N ASP A 102 6.85 -16.09 -4.82
CA ASP A 102 6.20 -17.33 -4.44
C ASP A 102 7.00 -17.99 -3.29
N PRO A 103 6.45 -18.06 -2.05
CA PRO A 103 7.13 -18.72 -0.94
C PRO A 103 7.33 -20.23 -1.17
N ARG A 104 6.63 -20.82 -2.14
CA ARG A 104 6.71 -22.24 -2.49
C ARG A 104 7.64 -22.52 -3.66
N SER A 105 8.07 -21.48 -4.39
CA SER A 105 9.04 -21.65 -5.47
C SER A 105 10.39 -22.01 -4.86
N PRO A 106 11.04 -23.10 -5.31
CA PRO A 106 12.36 -23.45 -4.83
C PRO A 106 13.29 -22.28 -5.16
N ARG A 107 13.87 -21.64 -4.12
CA ARG A 107 15.01 -20.77 -4.33
C ARG A 107 16.02 -21.58 -5.12
N VAL A 108 16.26 -21.20 -6.36
CA VAL A 108 17.36 -21.76 -7.15
C VAL A 108 18.63 -21.26 -6.46
N GLU A 109 19.05 -21.94 -5.41
CA GLU A 109 20.41 -21.84 -4.90
C GLU A 109 21.30 -22.25 -6.07
N SER A 110 21.95 -21.27 -6.69
CA SER A 110 22.98 -21.52 -7.68
C SER A 110 23.93 -22.57 -7.12
N PRO A 111 24.30 -23.61 -7.89
CA PRO A 111 25.11 -24.70 -7.37
C PRO A 111 26.42 -24.09 -6.83
N LYS A 112 26.61 -24.23 -5.52
CA LYS A 112 27.86 -23.87 -4.84
C LYS A 112 28.95 -24.75 -5.41
N THR A 113 29.66 -24.27 -6.43
CA THR A 113 30.81 -24.95 -7.03
C THR A 113 31.88 -25.07 -5.94
N LYS A 114 31.90 -26.21 -5.25
CA LYS A 114 33.04 -26.61 -4.44
C LYS A 114 34.16 -26.94 -5.41
N ALA A 115 34.96 -25.94 -5.76
CA ALA A 115 36.26 -26.18 -6.37
C ALA A 115 37.08 -27.01 -5.37
N ARG A 116 37.32 -28.27 -5.71
CA ARG A 116 38.21 -29.17 -5.00
C ARG A 116 39.63 -28.86 -5.50
N PRO A 117 40.59 -28.44 -4.66
CA PRO A 117 41.97 -28.32 -5.10
C PRO A 117 42.56 -29.72 -5.21
N GLU A 118 43.25 -30.00 -6.31
CA GLU A 118 44.21 -31.10 -6.45
C GLU A 118 45.59 -30.67 -5.93
#